data_AF-A0A015Z2X6-F1
#
_entry.id   AF-A0A015Z2X6-F1
#
_cell.length_a   1.000
_cell.length_b   1.000
_cell.length_c   1.000
_cell.angle_alpha   90.00
_cell.angle_beta   90.00
_cell.angle_gamma   90.00
#
_symmetry.space_group_name_H-M   'P 1'
#
loop_
_entity.id
_entity.type
_entity.pdbx_description
1 polymer ?
#
loop_
_entity_poly.entity_id
_entity_poly.type
_entity_poly.pdbx_seq_one_letter_code
_entity_poly.pdbx_strand_id
1 'polypeptide(L)'
;MKKIITLATLGLLVAAAPISAQTVYDAAKITGKDLNGTARFVGMGGAMGALGGDISTIGTNPAGIGIYRSNDFMTSFGFSSYGTESKYLGDKFKSDKIQGSFDNLGFVFASKIGNETSLRYVNFGFNYHKAKSFYKNMNMKGGLGNSSQTYQMAQQASGITKWGDYPYDDPEIGWLSILGYDGWLISDITTDKMNAAGKPNSPYVDKDGNQRYDANGKPLYTTPGNYYGMYDDGVANFHSQERGGIDQYDFNVAFNFNDRFYLGLTLGAYAVDYSKYTYYSEAYTGANAPQNYNLRSWNKVRGSGFDLKLGTIIRPFENSPFRIGLAIHTPTFYNLDYKTSARVESDVLNVETGKIDQWSVDTRDKLPGNGDMVREFRLQTPWTYNVSLGYTIGTSLALGAEYEYQDYSTMKFRGPTGSSSEFTFENSTRPMMKGVNTLRLGLEYKVIPQFALRAGYNYTSAIFHGDAFKDLPYYSIQTDTDWANTKALSNYTLGIGYRGSVFYADLAYKFSTYNEDFYPFVNKYEENNATTVLTPETTKVTNTRSQVLFTLGLRF
;
A
#
# COMPACT_ATOMS: atom_id res chain seq x y z
N MET A 1 49.14 -1.54 25.79
CA MET A 1 48.31 -0.80 26.78
C MET A 1 47.03 -0.36 26.09
N LYS A 2 45.89 -0.87 26.56
CA LYS A 2 44.56 -0.69 25.97
C LYS A 2 44.07 0.74 26.19
N LYS A 3 43.64 1.45 25.14
CA LYS A 3 42.88 2.70 25.26
C LYS A 3 41.39 2.36 25.28
N ILE A 4 40.78 2.50 26.44
CA ILE A 4 39.33 2.41 26.66
C ILE A 4 38.77 3.80 26.34
N ILE A 5 37.91 3.90 25.33
CA ILE A 5 37.04 5.06 25.12
C ILE A 5 35.70 4.67 25.72
N THR A 6 35.37 5.32 26.84
CA THR A 6 34.13 5.14 27.58
C THR A 6 32.99 5.79 26.80
N LEU A 7 32.11 4.98 26.22
CA LEU A 7 30.78 5.41 25.77
C LEU A 7 29.94 5.65 27.03
N ALA A 8 29.58 6.92 27.29
CA ALA A 8 28.55 7.24 28.28
C ALA A 8 27.17 6.96 27.66
N THR A 9 26.70 5.72 27.80
CA THR A 9 25.28 5.40 27.71
C THR A 9 24.58 5.96 28.94
N LEU A 10 24.04 7.18 28.84
CA LEU A 10 22.97 7.59 29.76
C LEU A 10 21.68 6.96 29.26
N GLY A 11 21.32 5.83 29.88
CA GLY A 11 20.02 5.23 29.75
C GLY A 11 18.96 6.14 30.35
N LEU A 12 18.25 6.87 29.50
CA LEU A 12 16.83 7.07 29.70
C LEU A 12 16.11 5.93 28.99
N LEU A 13 15.72 4.92 29.75
CA LEU A 13 14.54 4.11 29.43
C LEU A 13 13.32 5.05 29.54
N VAL A 14 13.14 5.92 28.55
CA VAL A 14 11.80 6.43 28.27
C VAL A 14 11.04 5.20 27.81
N ALA A 15 9.99 4.83 28.54
CA ALA A 15 8.97 3.95 27.99
C ALA A 15 8.52 4.61 26.70
N ALA A 16 9.01 4.13 25.55
CA ALA A 16 8.68 4.73 24.27
C ALA A 16 7.18 4.56 24.10
N ALA A 17 6.45 5.68 24.12
CA ALA A 17 5.01 5.66 23.94
C ALA A 17 4.70 4.91 22.64
N PRO A 18 3.71 4.01 22.62
CA PRO A 18 3.33 3.35 21.39
C PRO A 18 2.88 4.40 20.37
N ILE A 19 3.34 4.29 19.13
CA ILE A 19 2.93 5.19 18.04
C ILE A 19 2.30 4.30 16.98
N SER A 20 0.99 4.41 16.78
CA SER A 20 0.30 3.74 15.66
C SER A 20 -0.26 4.76 14.68
N ALA A 21 0.37 4.81 13.50
CA ALA A 21 -0.01 5.69 12.41
C ALA A 21 -0.20 4.97 11.06
N GLN A 22 0.21 3.70 10.95
CA GLN A 22 0.18 2.93 9.71
C GLN A 22 -0.15 1.46 9.97
N THR A 23 -0.63 0.76 8.95
CA THR A 23 -0.96 -0.66 9.03
C THR A 23 -0.14 -1.50 8.05
N VAL A 24 -0.19 -2.82 8.19
CA VAL A 24 0.36 -3.75 7.21
C VAL A 24 -0.24 -3.57 5.81
N TYR A 25 -1.48 -3.08 5.69
CA TYR A 25 -2.10 -2.75 4.41
C TYR A 25 -1.44 -1.55 3.72
N ASP A 26 -1.11 -0.50 4.48
CA ASP A 26 -0.38 0.66 3.94
C ASP A 26 1.02 0.25 3.49
N ALA A 27 1.70 -0.57 4.30
CA ALA A 27 3.04 -1.01 4.00
C ALA A 27 3.10 -1.97 2.79
N ALA A 28 2.16 -2.92 2.68
CA ALA A 28 2.02 -3.77 1.51
C ALA A 28 1.79 -2.94 0.24
N LYS A 29 1.00 -1.88 0.34
CA LYS A 29 0.76 -0.95 -0.77
C LYS A 29 2.05 -0.22 -1.18
N ILE A 30 2.87 0.25 -0.25
CA ILE A 30 4.16 0.90 -0.56
C ILE A 30 5.19 -0.10 -1.12
N THR A 31 5.11 -1.36 -0.72
CA THR A 31 6.09 -2.40 -1.09
C THR A 31 5.88 -2.95 -2.50
N GLY A 32 4.63 -3.16 -2.91
CA GLY A 32 4.34 -3.70 -4.25
C GLY A 32 4.80 -2.78 -5.37
N LYS A 33 5.22 -3.36 -6.51
CA LYS A 33 5.65 -2.64 -7.73
C LYS A 33 4.78 -3.01 -8.93
N ASP A 34 4.57 -2.07 -9.84
CA ASP A 34 3.86 -2.32 -11.10
C ASP A 34 4.80 -2.94 -12.15
N LEU A 35 4.27 -3.70 -13.11
CA LEU A 35 4.99 -3.98 -14.35
C LEU A 35 5.09 -2.69 -15.18
N ASN A 36 6.19 -1.96 -15.05
CA ASN A 36 6.47 -0.72 -15.78
C ASN A 36 7.93 -0.66 -16.25
N GLY A 37 8.22 0.21 -17.22
CA GLY A 37 9.54 0.32 -17.86
C GLY A 37 9.39 0.69 -19.34
N THR A 38 10.35 0.29 -20.16
CA THR A 38 10.25 0.43 -21.62
C THR A 38 9.10 -0.41 -22.19
N ALA A 39 8.56 0.01 -23.32
CA ALA A 39 7.54 -0.76 -24.05
C ALA A 39 8.05 -2.14 -24.47
N ARG A 40 9.34 -2.27 -24.79
CA ARG A 40 9.96 -3.57 -25.06
C ARG A 40 9.93 -4.49 -23.84
N PHE A 41 10.32 -3.99 -22.67
CA PHE A 41 10.29 -4.75 -21.41
C PHE A 41 8.86 -5.15 -21.03
N VAL A 42 7.92 -4.21 -21.10
CA VAL A 42 6.51 -4.46 -20.79
C VAL A 42 5.89 -5.44 -21.79
N GLY A 43 6.18 -5.32 -23.09
CA GLY A 43 5.69 -6.25 -24.12
C GLY A 43 6.15 -7.70 -23.94
N MET A 44 7.21 -7.92 -23.16
CA MET A 44 7.73 -9.23 -22.75
C MET A 44 7.17 -9.70 -21.40
N GLY A 45 6.19 -9.01 -20.81
CA GLY A 45 5.69 -9.29 -19.46
C GLY A 45 6.72 -9.00 -18.35
N GLY A 46 7.82 -8.31 -18.67
CA GLY A 46 8.97 -8.13 -17.78
C GLY A 46 9.91 -9.33 -17.70
N ALA A 47 9.72 -10.37 -18.51
CA ALA A 47 10.55 -11.59 -18.52
C ALA A 47 11.87 -11.38 -19.29
N MET A 48 12.68 -10.41 -18.86
CA MET A 48 13.90 -10.00 -19.55
C MET A 48 15.17 -10.15 -18.68
N GLY A 49 15.07 -10.64 -17.44
CA GLY A 49 16.20 -10.68 -16.49
C GLY A 49 17.46 -11.35 -17.06
N ALA A 50 17.35 -12.54 -17.65
CA ALA A 50 18.47 -13.26 -18.26
C ALA A 50 18.76 -12.86 -19.72
N LEU A 51 17.75 -12.34 -20.44
CA LEU A 51 17.92 -11.85 -21.81
C LEU A 51 18.70 -10.53 -21.85
N GLY A 52 18.46 -9.64 -20.88
CA GLY A 52 19.06 -8.32 -20.74
C GLY A 52 18.93 -7.43 -21.98
N GLY A 53 19.82 -6.45 -22.09
CA GLY A 53 19.84 -5.55 -23.26
C GLY A 53 18.59 -4.68 -23.38
N ASP A 54 18.00 -4.32 -22.23
CA ASP A 54 16.97 -3.31 -22.03
C ASP A 54 17.23 -2.62 -20.68
N ILE A 55 17.09 -1.29 -20.60
CA ILE A 55 17.43 -0.52 -19.38
C ILE A 55 16.57 -0.94 -18.20
N SER A 56 15.32 -1.35 -18.44
CA SER A 56 14.38 -1.74 -17.39
C SER A 56 14.84 -2.98 -16.61
N THR A 57 15.74 -3.79 -17.20
CA THR A 57 16.32 -4.95 -16.52
C THR A 57 17.16 -4.58 -15.31
N ILE A 58 17.62 -3.32 -15.19
CA ILE A 58 18.29 -2.77 -14.01
C ILE A 58 17.49 -3.02 -12.71
N GLY A 59 16.16 -3.04 -12.81
CA GLY A 59 15.23 -3.22 -11.70
C GLY A 59 14.97 -4.68 -11.34
N THR A 60 15.17 -5.63 -12.25
CA THR A 60 14.97 -7.07 -12.00
C THR A 60 16.29 -7.81 -11.85
N ASN A 61 17.17 -7.75 -12.86
CA ASN A 61 18.51 -8.29 -12.83
C ASN A 61 19.55 -7.25 -13.33
N PRO A 62 20.26 -6.57 -12.41
CA PRO A 62 21.29 -5.57 -12.72
C PRO A 62 22.35 -6.00 -13.74
N ALA A 63 22.66 -7.30 -13.86
CA ALA A 63 23.64 -7.79 -14.84
C ALA A 63 23.15 -7.68 -16.29
N GLY A 64 21.84 -7.47 -16.51
CA GLY A 64 21.26 -7.25 -17.83
C GLY A 64 21.84 -6.04 -18.58
N ILE A 65 22.35 -5.06 -17.84
CA ILE A 65 23.06 -3.89 -18.39
C ILE A 65 24.41 -4.29 -19.00
N GLY A 66 25.07 -5.33 -18.49
CA GLY A 66 26.34 -5.84 -19.03
C GLY A 66 26.22 -6.42 -20.45
N ILE A 67 25.00 -6.62 -20.94
CA ILE A 67 24.72 -7.12 -22.29
C ILE A 67 24.81 -6.01 -23.35
N TYR A 68 24.70 -4.74 -22.96
CA TYR A 68 24.86 -3.62 -23.88
C TYR A 68 26.25 -3.62 -24.54
N ARG A 69 26.29 -3.20 -25.81
CA ARG A 69 27.49 -3.15 -26.67
C ARG A 69 27.73 -1.79 -27.31
N SER A 70 26.79 -0.87 -27.14
CA SER A 70 26.82 0.52 -27.60
C SER A 70 26.16 1.38 -26.53
N ASN A 71 26.34 2.70 -26.63
CA ASN A 71 25.56 3.60 -25.80
C ASN A 71 24.10 3.53 -26.24
N ASP A 72 23.19 3.79 -25.31
CA ASP A 72 21.75 3.81 -25.57
C ASP A 72 21.11 4.89 -24.70
N PHE A 73 20.24 5.68 -25.29
CA PHE A 73 19.37 6.63 -24.60
C PHE A 73 17.94 6.32 -24.96
N MET A 74 17.04 6.31 -23.97
CA MET A 74 15.63 6.02 -24.21
C MET A 74 14.69 6.76 -23.27
N THR A 75 13.48 6.96 -23.74
CA THR A 75 12.39 7.56 -22.97
C THR A 75 11.08 6.87 -23.30
N SER A 76 10.20 6.75 -22.30
CA SER A 76 8.89 6.12 -22.46
C SER A 76 7.76 6.96 -21.88
N PHE A 77 6.65 6.99 -22.60
CA PHE A 77 5.41 7.65 -22.23
C PHE A 77 4.28 6.64 -22.29
N GLY A 78 3.21 6.87 -21.53
CA GLY A 78 2.07 5.99 -21.53
C GLY A 78 0.75 6.69 -21.29
N PHE A 79 -0.31 5.99 -21.65
CA PHE A 79 -1.69 6.35 -21.33
C PHE A 79 -2.34 5.15 -20.68
N SER A 80 -2.89 5.34 -19.48
CA SER A 80 -3.59 4.31 -18.71
C SER A 80 -5.06 4.68 -18.57
N SER A 81 -5.94 3.72 -18.86
CA SER A 81 -7.34 3.71 -18.44
C SER A 81 -7.47 2.81 -17.22
N TYR A 82 -7.72 3.39 -16.06
CA TYR A 82 -7.99 2.70 -14.81
C TYR A 82 -9.49 2.47 -14.68
N GLY A 83 -9.89 1.25 -14.36
CA GLY A 83 -11.28 0.88 -14.11
C GLY A 83 -11.42 0.16 -12.77
N THR A 84 -12.45 0.51 -12.02
CA THR A 84 -12.85 -0.20 -10.80
C THR A 84 -14.34 -0.49 -10.86
N GLU A 85 -14.71 -1.76 -10.70
CA GLU A 85 -16.09 -2.24 -10.60
C GLU A 85 -16.29 -2.86 -9.22
N SER A 86 -17.20 -2.32 -8.41
CA SER A 86 -17.56 -2.88 -7.10
C SER A 86 -19.01 -3.39 -7.12
N LYS A 87 -19.22 -4.51 -6.42
CA LYS A 87 -20.54 -5.15 -6.25
C LYS A 87 -20.82 -5.40 -4.79
N TYR A 88 -21.93 -4.87 -4.30
CA TYR A 88 -22.37 -5.02 -2.91
C TYR A 88 -23.89 -5.20 -2.88
N LEU A 89 -24.38 -6.29 -2.28
CA LEU A 89 -25.81 -6.60 -2.14
C LEU A 89 -26.65 -6.43 -3.43
N GLY A 90 -26.07 -6.76 -4.59
CA GLY A 90 -26.73 -6.64 -5.90
C GLY A 90 -26.51 -5.31 -6.62
N ASP A 91 -26.14 -4.25 -5.88
CA ASP A 91 -25.77 -2.96 -6.47
C ASP A 91 -24.37 -3.02 -7.08
N LYS A 92 -24.20 -2.25 -8.16
CA LYS A 92 -23.00 -2.22 -8.98
C LYS A 92 -22.54 -0.79 -9.23
N PHE A 93 -21.30 -0.49 -8.86
CA PHE A 93 -20.69 0.82 -9.06
C PHE A 93 -19.47 0.69 -9.96
N LYS A 94 -19.29 1.65 -10.87
CA LYS A 94 -18.15 1.71 -11.79
C LYS A 94 -17.47 3.07 -11.71
N SER A 95 -16.15 3.08 -11.79
CA SER A 95 -15.34 4.28 -11.92
C SER A 95 -14.24 4.04 -12.94
N ASP A 96 -14.21 4.85 -13.99
CA ASP A 96 -13.20 4.80 -15.04
C ASP A 96 -12.46 6.15 -15.13
N LYS A 97 -11.14 6.11 -15.33
CA LYS A 97 -10.32 7.31 -15.56
C LYS A 97 -9.18 7.04 -16.52
N ILE A 98 -9.02 7.97 -17.46
CA ILE A 98 -7.84 8.03 -18.34
C ILE A 98 -6.83 9.02 -17.77
N GLN A 99 -5.56 8.62 -17.75
CA GLN A 99 -4.44 9.45 -17.33
C GLN A 99 -3.19 9.15 -18.18
N GLY A 100 -2.50 10.21 -18.62
CA GLY A 100 -1.17 10.10 -19.22
C GLY A 100 -0.07 10.01 -18.16
N SER A 101 1.01 9.30 -18.47
CA SER A 101 2.17 9.13 -17.60
C SER A 101 3.48 9.29 -18.37
N PHE A 102 4.46 9.90 -17.71
CA PHE A 102 5.86 9.72 -18.04
C PHE A 102 6.35 8.49 -17.28
N ASP A 103 6.74 7.45 -18.02
CA ASP A 103 6.95 6.12 -17.45
C ASP A 103 8.42 5.81 -17.22
N ASN A 104 9.31 6.26 -18.11
CA ASN A 104 10.72 5.89 -18.06
C ASN A 104 11.65 6.90 -18.77
N LEU A 105 12.86 7.08 -18.22
CA LEU A 105 14.00 7.73 -18.85
C LEU A 105 15.25 6.91 -18.52
N GLY A 106 15.99 6.51 -19.55
CA GLY A 106 17.15 5.64 -19.38
C GLY A 106 18.34 6.08 -20.21
N PHE A 107 19.54 5.85 -19.69
CA PHE A 107 20.78 5.96 -20.43
C PHE A 107 21.74 4.84 -20.04
N VAL A 108 22.46 4.30 -21.02
CA VAL A 108 23.56 3.36 -20.83
C VAL A 108 24.80 3.88 -21.54
N PHE A 109 25.91 3.94 -20.81
CA PHE A 109 27.24 4.12 -21.38
C PHE A 109 27.94 2.77 -21.44
N ALA A 110 28.27 2.30 -22.64
CA ALA A 110 28.95 1.02 -22.84
C ALA A 110 30.42 1.25 -23.18
N SER A 111 31.31 0.97 -22.22
CA SER A 111 32.75 1.11 -22.42
C SER A 111 33.39 -0.22 -22.76
N LYS A 112 33.95 -0.33 -23.97
CA LYS A 112 34.69 -1.51 -24.41
C LYS A 112 36.12 -1.47 -23.88
N ILE A 113 36.51 -2.50 -23.13
CA ILE A 113 37.85 -2.59 -22.53
C ILE A 113 38.84 -3.24 -23.50
N GLY A 114 38.46 -4.35 -24.14
CA GLY A 114 39.35 -5.06 -25.06
C GLY A 114 38.73 -6.32 -25.66
N ASN A 115 39.23 -6.71 -26.83
CA ASN A 115 38.82 -7.93 -27.54
C ASN A 115 39.57 -9.19 -27.08
N GLU A 116 40.66 -9.04 -26.32
CA GLU A 116 41.49 -10.17 -25.83
C GLU A 116 41.58 -10.22 -24.28
N THR A 117 41.01 -9.23 -23.58
CA THR A 117 40.95 -9.20 -22.11
C THR A 117 39.76 -9.96 -21.56
N SER A 118 39.91 -10.64 -20.41
CA SER A 118 38.79 -11.37 -19.81
C SER A 118 37.60 -10.46 -19.49
N LEU A 119 37.86 -9.22 -19.05
CA LEU A 119 36.84 -8.17 -18.96
C LEU A 119 36.67 -7.52 -20.35
N ARG A 120 35.50 -7.69 -20.96
CA ARG A 120 35.18 -7.19 -22.30
C ARG A 120 34.55 -5.80 -22.27
N TYR A 121 33.58 -5.60 -21.38
CA TYR A 121 32.84 -4.34 -21.25
C TYR A 121 32.65 -3.97 -19.78
N VAL A 122 32.69 -2.66 -19.53
CA VAL A 122 32.18 -2.03 -18.31
C VAL A 122 31.09 -1.06 -18.73
N ASN A 123 29.88 -1.30 -18.25
CA ASN A 123 28.72 -0.51 -18.61
C ASN A 123 28.20 0.24 -17.39
N PHE A 124 27.81 1.49 -17.59
CA PHE A 124 27.14 2.30 -16.58
C PHE A 124 25.72 2.58 -17.04
N GLY A 125 24.75 2.37 -16.16
CA GLY A 125 23.33 2.60 -16.44
C GLY A 125 22.74 3.60 -15.48
N PHE A 126 21.91 4.50 -15.98
CA PHE A 126 21.00 5.29 -15.17
C PHE A 126 19.58 5.07 -15.67
N ASN A 127 18.64 4.88 -14.75
CA ASN A 127 17.25 4.68 -15.08
C ASN A 127 16.33 5.38 -14.08
N TYR A 128 15.53 6.32 -14.57
CA TYR A 128 14.34 6.78 -13.86
C TYR A 128 13.13 5.99 -14.38
N HIS A 129 12.28 5.51 -13.49
CA HIS A 129 10.95 5.04 -13.88
C HIS A 129 9.94 5.20 -12.75
N LYS A 130 8.66 5.27 -13.15
CA LYS A 130 7.54 5.19 -12.21
C LYS A 130 7.33 3.74 -11.77
N ALA A 131 7.83 3.38 -10.59
CA ALA A 131 7.74 2.03 -10.05
C ALA A 131 6.31 1.64 -9.67
N LYS A 132 5.47 2.61 -9.27
CA LYS A 132 4.06 2.37 -8.93
C LYS A 132 3.18 3.60 -9.16
N SER A 133 1.96 3.36 -9.60
CA SER A 133 0.85 4.32 -9.53
C SER A 133 -0.11 3.92 -8.41
N PHE A 134 -0.50 4.87 -7.56
CA PHE A 134 -1.53 4.64 -6.53
C PHE A 134 -2.94 5.01 -7.00
N TYR A 135 -3.13 5.31 -8.29
CA TYR A 135 -4.44 5.73 -8.78
C TYR A 135 -5.50 4.63 -8.55
N LYS A 136 -6.46 4.91 -7.68
CA LYS A 136 -7.62 4.05 -7.45
C LYS A 136 -8.81 4.90 -6.99
N ASN A 137 -10.01 4.56 -7.44
CA ASN A 137 -11.26 5.08 -6.89
C ASN A 137 -12.12 3.89 -6.49
N MET A 138 -12.80 3.99 -5.36
CA MET A 138 -13.70 2.94 -4.90
C MET A 138 -15.01 3.57 -4.43
N ASN A 139 -16.13 2.91 -4.76
CA ASN A 139 -17.44 3.25 -4.22
C ASN A 139 -18.13 2.00 -3.68
N MET A 140 -18.89 2.15 -2.59
CA MET A 140 -19.78 1.12 -2.06
C MET A 140 -20.98 1.80 -1.42
N LYS A 141 -22.17 1.26 -1.63
CA LYS A 141 -23.38 1.69 -0.93
C LYS A 141 -24.29 0.50 -0.70
N GLY A 142 -24.89 0.41 0.48
CA GLY A 142 -25.90 -0.60 0.81
C GLY A 142 -26.10 -0.76 2.33
N GLY A 143 -27.06 -1.61 2.71
CA GLY A 143 -27.37 -1.90 4.12
C GLY A 143 -26.26 -2.73 4.79
N LEU A 144 -25.97 -2.42 6.05
CA LEU A 144 -24.88 -3.06 6.80
C LEU A 144 -25.28 -4.34 7.57
N GLY A 145 -26.58 -4.64 7.65
CA GLY A 145 -27.08 -5.68 8.55
C GLY A 145 -26.74 -5.33 10.01
N ASN A 146 -26.37 -6.34 10.79
CA ASN A 146 -26.07 -6.22 12.23
C ASN A 146 -24.73 -5.51 12.56
N SER A 147 -24.15 -4.75 11.63
CA SER A 147 -22.83 -4.11 11.77
C SER A 147 -22.93 -2.59 11.69
N SER A 148 -22.05 -1.89 12.42
CA SER A 148 -21.88 -0.43 12.33
C SER A 148 -20.44 -0.05 12.69
N GLN A 149 -19.85 0.93 12.00
CA GLN A 149 -18.53 1.47 12.36
C GLN A 149 -18.60 2.16 13.73
N THR A 150 -19.76 2.64 14.17
CA THR A 150 -19.92 3.20 15.52
C THR A 150 -19.67 2.16 16.63
N TYR A 151 -19.89 0.87 16.35
CA TYR A 151 -19.51 -0.20 17.28
C TYR A 151 -17.99 -0.38 17.37
N GLN A 152 -17.26 -0.15 16.27
CA GLN A 152 -15.80 -0.11 16.30
C GLN A 152 -15.29 1.09 17.09
N MET A 153 -15.91 2.27 16.92
CA MET A 153 -15.60 3.47 17.72
C MET A 153 -15.80 3.20 19.22
N ALA A 154 -16.93 2.59 19.59
CA ALA A 154 -17.26 2.27 20.98
C ALA A 154 -16.30 1.23 21.58
N GLN A 155 -15.93 0.21 20.78
CA GLN A 155 -14.95 -0.79 21.19
C GLN A 155 -13.57 -0.15 21.48
N GLN A 156 -13.11 0.78 20.64
CA GLN A 156 -11.85 1.49 20.89
C GLN A 156 -11.93 2.44 22.10
N ALA A 157 -13.12 2.90 22.47
CA ALA A 157 -13.34 3.72 23.67
C ALA A 157 -13.41 2.91 24.96
N SER A 158 -13.56 1.58 24.87
CA SER A 158 -13.72 0.71 26.03
C SER A 158 -12.54 0.85 27.01
N GLY A 159 -12.85 1.02 28.29
CA GLY A 159 -11.88 1.27 29.37
C GLY A 159 -11.52 2.74 29.59
N ILE A 160 -11.85 3.65 28.65
CA ILE A 160 -11.61 5.09 28.82
C ILE A 160 -12.63 5.67 29.80
N THR A 161 -12.21 5.91 31.03
CA THR A 161 -13.08 6.51 32.07
C THR A 161 -13.05 8.05 32.05
N LYS A 162 -12.02 8.64 31.44
CA LYS A 162 -11.85 10.09 31.26
C LYS A 162 -11.03 10.36 29.99
N TRP A 163 -11.42 11.36 29.20
CA TRP A 163 -10.76 11.73 27.93
C TRP A 163 -9.57 12.68 28.09
N GLY A 164 -9.45 13.37 29.22
CA GLY A 164 -8.44 14.41 29.43
C GLY A 164 -8.75 15.72 28.70
N ASP A 165 -7.86 16.70 28.82
CA ASP A 165 -8.05 18.05 28.25
C ASP A 165 -7.69 18.13 26.76
N TYR A 166 -6.78 17.27 26.28
CA TYR A 166 -6.27 17.26 24.90
C TYR A 166 -6.24 15.84 24.32
N PRO A 167 -7.39 15.13 24.23
CA PRO A 167 -7.45 13.73 23.82
C PRO A 167 -6.84 13.47 22.43
N TYR A 168 -6.91 14.42 21.51
CA TYR A 168 -6.40 14.28 20.14
C TYR A 168 -4.86 14.26 20.03
N ASP A 169 -4.14 14.69 21.07
CA ASP A 169 -2.67 14.64 21.15
C ASP A 169 -2.18 13.58 22.16
N ASP A 170 -3.11 12.86 22.79
CA ASP A 170 -2.78 11.79 23.74
C ASP A 170 -2.29 10.53 22.97
N PRO A 171 -1.07 10.04 23.23
CA PRO A 171 -0.55 8.85 22.55
C PRO A 171 -1.20 7.53 23.03
N GLU A 172 -2.05 7.56 24.06
CA GLU A 172 -2.75 6.39 24.61
C GLU A 172 -4.20 6.28 24.12
N ILE A 173 -4.72 7.28 23.40
CA ILE A 173 -6.11 7.33 22.93
C ILE A 173 -6.18 7.48 21.41
N GLY A 174 -6.97 6.62 20.76
CA GLY A 174 -7.14 6.60 19.31
C GLY A 174 -8.18 7.59 18.81
N TRP A 175 -7.97 8.14 17.62
CA TRP A 175 -8.83 9.18 17.08
C TRP A 175 -10.25 8.71 16.74
N LEU A 176 -10.42 7.45 16.37
CA LEU A 176 -11.73 6.93 15.99
C LEU A 176 -12.68 6.90 17.21
N SER A 177 -12.19 6.58 18.41
CA SER A 177 -12.99 6.63 19.63
C SER A 177 -13.29 8.07 20.07
N ILE A 178 -12.31 8.97 20.01
CA ILE A 178 -12.50 10.39 20.36
C ILE A 178 -13.51 11.05 19.43
N LEU A 179 -13.38 10.85 18.11
CA LEU A 179 -14.33 11.36 17.12
C LEU A 179 -15.72 10.79 17.31
N GLY A 180 -15.82 9.50 17.68
CA GLY A 180 -17.08 8.89 18.05
C GLY A 180 -17.72 9.60 19.24
N TYR A 181 -16.94 9.93 20.27
CA TYR A 181 -17.44 10.58 21.48
C TYR A 181 -17.80 12.06 21.26
N ASP A 182 -16.89 12.87 20.71
CA ASP A 182 -17.11 14.29 20.41
C ASP A 182 -18.26 14.49 19.40
N GLY A 183 -18.46 13.51 18.51
CA GLY A 183 -19.55 13.49 17.52
C GLY A 183 -20.84 12.84 18.04
N TRP A 184 -20.94 12.45 19.31
CA TRP A 184 -22.10 11.77 19.90
C TRP A 184 -22.52 10.46 19.19
N LEU A 185 -21.60 9.85 18.44
CA LEU A 185 -21.80 8.54 17.79
C LEU A 185 -21.62 7.39 18.77
N ILE A 186 -20.92 7.64 19.88
CA ILE A 186 -20.83 6.72 21.00
C ILE A 186 -21.19 7.44 22.30
N SER A 187 -21.76 6.71 23.25
CA SER A 187 -22.12 7.24 24.56
C SER A 187 -22.00 6.18 25.64
N ASP A 188 -21.64 6.58 26.86
CA ASP A 188 -21.70 5.74 28.07
C ASP A 188 -23.01 5.94 28.84
N ILE A 189 -23.94 6.74 28.29
CA ILE A 189 -25.24 7.05 28.87
C ILE A 189 -26.24 5.92 28.59
N THR A 190 -27.00 5.54 29.61
CA THR A 190 -28.05 4.52 29.55
C THR A 190 -29.23 4.88 30.47
N THR A 191 -30.35 4.18 30.33
CA THR A 191 -31.48 4.25 31.29
C THR A 191 -31.47 3.08 32.29
N ASP A 192 -30.56 2.13 32.12
CA ASP A 192 -30.42 1.00 33.04
C ASP A 192 -29.68 1.43 34.33
N LYS A 193 -30.10 0.88 35.46
CA LYS A 193 -29.44 1.04 36.76
C LYS A 193 -28.22 0.12 36.90
N MET A 194 -28.12 -0.92 36.09
CA MET A 194 -27.00 -1.87 36.07
C MET A 194 -26.44 -1.99 34.65
N ASN A 195 -25.14 -2.20 34.51
CA ASN A 195 -24.56 -2.51 33.21
C ASN A 195 -24.64 -4.01 32.90
N ALA A 196 -24.26 -4.39 31.67
CA ALA A 196 -24.23 -5.78 31.22
C ALA A 196 -23.32 -6.69 32.08
N ALA A 197 -22.37 -6.12 32.83
CA ALA A 197 -21.51 -6.83 33.78
C ALA A 197 -22.12 -6.94 35.19
N GLY A 198 -23.36 -6.52 35.38
CA GLY A 198 -24.08 -6.57 36.67
C GLY A 198 -23.56 -5.56 37.70
N LYS A 199 -22.81 -4.54 37.31
CA LYS A 199 -22.33 -3.47 38.20
C LYS A 199 -23.29 -2.28 38.18
N PRO A 200 -23.46 -1.54 39.29
CA PRO A 200 -24.28 -0.32 39.32
C PRO A 200 -23.73 0.77 38.41
N ASN A 201 -24.62 1.43 37.66
CA ASN A 201 -24.28 2.62 36.89
C ASN A 201 -24.31 3.87 37.79
N SER A 202 -23.56 4.90 37.41
CA SER A 202 -23.54 6.17 38.15
C SER A 202 -24.66 7.08 37.68
N PRO A 203 -25.34 7.84 38.56
CA PRO A 203 -26.25 8.90 38.17
C PRO A 203 -25.63 9.85 37.12
N TYR A 204 -26.29 10.05 35.98
CA TYR A 204 -25.92 11.13 35.07
C TYR A 204 -26.44 12.44 35.65
N VAL A 205 -25.54 13.35 36.01
CA VAL A 205 -25.88 14.59 36.73
C VAL A 205 -25.44 15.84 35.97
N ASP A 206 -26.14 16.95 36.19
CA ASP A 206 -25.71 18.27 35.73
C ASP A 206 -24.51 18.83 36.52
N LYS A 207 -24.09 20.07 36.20
CA LYS A 207 -22.98 20.76 36.88
C LYS A 207 -23.23 21.01 38.37
N ASP A 208 -24.49 21.05 38.79
CA ASP A 208 -24.92 21.29 40.16
C ASP A 208 -25.19 19.99 40.93
N GLY A 209 -25.01 18.83 40.29
CA GLY A 209 -25.19 17.50 40.88
C GLY A 209 -26.62 16.95 40.80
N ASN A 210 -27.53 17.57 40.04
CA ASN A 210 -28.90 17.08 39.90
C ASN A 210 -28.99 16.00 38.84
N GLN A 211 -29.77 14.95 39.13
CA GLN A 211 -30.08 13.86 38.22
C GLN A 211 -30.68 14.36 36.90
N ARG A 212 -30.13 13.90 35.78
CA ARG A 212 -30.63 14.13 34.42
C ARG A 212 -31.65 13.06 34.03
N TYR A 213 -32.58 13.43 33.17
CA TYR A 213 -33.68 12.59 32.72
C TYR A 213 -33.77 12.60 31.19
N ASP A 214 -34.27 11.51 30.62
CA ASP A 214 -34.63 11.46 29.21
C ASP A 214 -35.88 12.31 28.91
N ALA A 215 -36.19 12.48 27.63
CA ALA A 215 -37.36 13.24 27.17
C ALA A 215 -38.71 12.71 27.69
N ASN A 216 -38.76 11.48 28.20
CA ASN A 216 -39.93 10.83 28.79
C ASN A 216 -39.92 10.87 30.33
N GLY A 217 -38.95 11.53 30.96
CA GLY A 217 -38.81 11.65 32.41
C GLY A 217 -38.19 10.44 33.10
N LYS A 218 -37.51 9.52 32.39
CA LYS A 218 -36.76 8.42 33.01
C LYS A 218 -35.34 8.88 33.40
N PRO A 219 -34.82 8.53 34.59
CA PRO A 219 -33.48 8.92 35.01
C PRO A 219 -32.41 8.27 34.13
N LEU A 220 -31.40 9.06 33.76
CA LEU A 220 -30.24 8.63 32.98
C LEU A 220 -29.06 8.26 33.89
N TYR A 221 -28.29 7.26 33.48
CA TYR A 221 -27.10 6.80 34.18
C TYR A 221 -25.92 6.74 33.23
N THR A 222 -24.70 6.92 33.74
CA THR A 222 -23.47 6.72 32.99
C THR A 222 -22.77 5.45 33.45
N THR A 223 -22.02 4.84 32.53
CA THR A 223 -21.19 3.69 32.82
C THR A 223 -19.75 3.96 32.38
N PRO A 224 -18.97 4.77 33.12
CA PRO A 224 -17.64 5.19 32.66
C PRO A 224 -16.77 4.02 32.20
N GLY A 225 -16.16 4.15 31.02
CA GLY A 225 -15.37 3.10 30.39
C GLY A 225 -16.17 2.03 29.63
N ASN A 226 -17.51 2.11 29.59
CA ASN A 226 -18.35 1.24 28.75
C ASN A 226 -19.18 2.12 27.81
N TYR A 227 -18.89 2.04 26.52
CA TYR A 227 -19.53 2.86 25.49
C TYR A 227 -20.40 2.00 24.58
N TYR A 228 -21.48 2.59 24.10
CA TYR A 228 -22.40 2.04 23.11
C TYR A 228 -22.30 2.87 21.84
N GLY A 229 -22.30 2.22 20.68
CA GLY A 229 -22.47 2.91 19.38
C GLY A 229 -23.94 3.26 19.13
N MET A 230 -24.24 3.77 17.93
CA MET A 230 -25.58 4.20 17.57
C MET A 230 -26.55 3.02 17.36
N TYR A 231 -26.62 2.50 16.13
CA TYR A 231 -27.54 1.43 15.76
C TYR A 231 -26.92 0.55 14.67
N ASP A 232 -27.49 -0.63 14.47
CA ASP A 232 -27.26 -1.48 13.32
C ASP A 232 -28.26 -1.16 12.20
N ASP A 233 -28.25 -1.97 11.13
CA ASP A 233 -29.13 -1.88 9.98
C ASP A 233 -29.12 -0.50 9.26
N GLY A 234 -28.04 0.26 9.47
CA GLY A 234 -27.77 1.50 8.75
C GLY A 234 -27.46 1.24 7.27
N VAL A 235 -27.72 2.24 6.43
CA VAL A 235 -27.28 2.25 5.03
C VAL A 235 -25.96 2.98 4.95
N ALA A 236 -24.90 2.26 4.57
CA ALA A 236 -23.59 2.84 4.36
C ALA A 236 -23.44 3.45 2.97
N ASN A 237 -22.67 4.54 2.89
CA ASN A 237 -22.09 5.04 1.65
C ASN A 237 -20.60 5.31 1.87
N PHE A 238 -19.77 4.66 1.07
CA PHE A 238 -18.32 4.76 1.09
C PHE A 238 -17.80 5.22 -0.27
N HIS A 239 -16.88 6.17 -0.23
CA HIS A 239 -16.13 6.63 -1.38
C HIS A 239 -14.66 6.83 -0.99
N SER A 240 -13.74 6.32 -1.80
CA SER A 240 -12.31 6.62 -1.61
C SER A 240 -11.60 7.01 -2.90
N GLN A 241 -10.57 7.82 -2.73
CA GLN A 241 -9.67 8.26 -3.79
C GLN A 241 -8.23 8.09 -3.35
N GLU A 242 -7.46 7.30 -4.09
CA GLU A 242 -6.03 7.12 -3.89
C GLU A 242 -5.27 7.74 -5.06
N ARG A 243 -4.19 8.48 -4.76
CA ARG A 243 -3.38 9.22 -5.74
C ARG A 243 -1.90 9.18 -5.38
N GLY A 244 -1.09 9.56 -6.36
CA GLY A 244 0.37 9.63 -6.25
C GLY A 244 1.06 8.41 -6.86
N GLY A 245 2.30 8.18 -6.48
CA GLY A 245 3.10 7.07 -6.97
C GLY A 245 4.43 6.91 -6.24
N ILE A 246 5.21 5.95 -6.71
CA ILE A 246 6.60 5.76 -6.31
C ILE A 246 7.46 5.97 -7.54
N ASP A 247 8.38 6.91 -7.44
CA ASP A 247 9.41 7.15 -8.45
C ASP A 247 10.71 6.49 -8.01
N GLN A 248 11.37 5.79 -8.93
CA GLN A 248 12.60 5.05 -8.69
C GLN A 248 13.71 5.54 -9.62
N TYR A 249 14.87 5.80 -9.03
CA TYR A 249 16.10 6.24 -9.68
C TYR A 249 17.17 5.18 -9.43
N ASP A 250 17.58 4.47 -10.48
CA ASP A 250 18.57 3.41 -10.40
C ASP A 250 19.91 3.86 -11.00
N PHE A 251 20.99 3.64 -10.26
CA PHE A 251 22.36 3.84 -10.70
C PHE A 251 23.05 2.48 -10.74
N ASN A 252 23.55 2.09 -11.91
CA ASN A 252 24.09 0.75 -12.14
C ASN A 252 25.50 0.78 -12.71
N VAL A 253 26.28 -0.20 -12.28
CA VAL A 253 27.51 -0.63 -12.95
C VAL A 253 27.39 -2.12 -13.26
N ALA A 254 27.75 -2.50 -14.48
CA ALA A 254 27.74 -3.88 -14.91
C ALA A 254 29.00 -4.24 -15.69
N PHE A 255 29.45 -5.47 -15.50
CA PHE A 255 30.67 -6.02 -16.06
C PHE A 255 30.32 -7.19 -16.97
N ASN A 256 30.99 -7.27 -18.10
CA ASN A 256 30.93 -8.40 -19.02
C ASN A 256 32.30 -9.09 -19.06
N PHE A 257 32.34 -10.36 -18.64
CA PHE A 257 33.49 -11.22 -18.73
C PHE A 257 33.32 -12.28 -19.82
N ASN A 258 34.22 -12.27 -20.79
CA ASN A 258 34.28 -13.23 -21.90
C ASN A 258 32.97 -13.43 -22.67
N ASP A 259 32.03 -12.47 -22.63
CA ASP A 259 30.68 -12.61 -23.18
C ASP A 259 29.88 -13.79 -22.60
N ARG A 260 30.30 -14.31 -21.44
CA ARG A 260 29.75 -15.51 -20.79
C ARG A 260 29.29 -15.28 -19.36
N PHE A 261 30.00 -14.45 -18.61
CA PHE A 261 29.66 -14.12 -17.23
C PHE A 261 29.43 -12.63 -17.12
N TYR A 262 28.27 -12.26 -16.61
CA TYR A 262 27.87 -10.88 -16.41
C TYR A 262 27.59 -10.67 -14.93
N LEU A 263 28.03 -9.53 -14.39
CA LEU A 263 27.81 -9.14 -13.01
C LEU A 263 27.28 -7.70 -13.02
N GLY A 264 26.29 -7.41 -12.18
CA GLY A 264 25.74 -6.07 -12.06
C GLY A 264 25.46 -5.71 -10.61
N LEU A 265 25.67 -4.44 -10.29
CA LEU A 265 25.33 -3.81 -9.02
C LEU A 265 24.49 -2.57 -9.32
N THR A 266 23.35 -2.43 -8.63
CA THR A 266 22.50 -1.24 -8.70
C THR A 266 22.28 -0.66 -7.31
N LEU A 267 22.39 0.67 -7.18
CA LEU A 267 21.85 1.45 -6.08
C LEU A 267 20.53 2.07 -6.54
N GLY A 268 19.43 1.73 -5.86
CA GLY A 268 18.13 2.34 -6.11
C GLY A 268 17.84 3.43 -5.08
N ALA A 269 17.33 4.57 -5.54
CA ALA A 269 16.76 5.62 -4.71
C ALA A 269 15.28 5.78 -5.06
N TYR A 270 14.45 6.00 -4.05
CA TYR A 270 13.00 6.00 -4.16
C TYR A 270 12.42 7.29 -3.59
N ALA A 271 11.42 7.84 -4.26
CA ALA A 271 10.58 8.91 -3.73
C ALA A 271 9.13 8.43 -3.67
N VAL A 272 8.52 8.52 -2.50
CA VAL A 272 7.14 8.11 -2.24
C VAL A 272 6.27 9.36 -2.09
N ASP A 273 5.18 9.44 -2.86
CA ASP A 273 4.08 10.37 -2.60
C ASP A 273 2.77 9.61 -2.75
N TYR A 274 2.07 9.40 -1.65
CA TYR A 274 0.79 8.72 -1.59
C TYR A 274 -0.21 9.57 -0.83
N SER A 275 -1.43 9.71 -1.37
CA SER A 275 -2.53 10.35 -0.68
C SER A 275 -3.81 9.53 -0.82
N LYS A 276 -4.54 9.37 0.28
CA LYS A 276 -5.85 8.73 0.33
C LYS A 276 -6.87 9.68 0.96
N TYR A 277 -7.97 9.89 0.27
CA TYR A 277 -9.18 10.48 0.83
C TYR A 277 -10.23 9.38 1.01
N THR A 278 -10.91 9.38 2.15
CA THR A 278 -12.11 8.56 2.37
C THR A 278 -13.27 9.44 2.80
N TYR A 279 -14.44 9.06 2.33
CA TYR A 279 -15.74 9.49 2.84
C TYR A 279 -16.49 8.22 3.20
N TYR A 280 -16.88 8.10 4.45
CA TYR A 280 -17.75 7.05 4.94
C TYR A 280 -18.95 7.70 5.62
N SER A 281 -20.13 7.10 5.50
CA SER A 281 -21.33 7.58 6.17
C SER A 281 -22.26 6.42 6.45
N GLU A 282 -23.03 6.54 7.53
CA GLU A 282 -24.16 5.67 7.85
C GLU A 282 -25.40 6.54 8.04
N ALA A 283 -26.50 6.15 7.41
CA ALA A 283 -27.81 6.73 7.65
C ALA A 283 -28.76 5.66 8.18
N TYR A 284 -29.39 5.94 9.32
CA TYR A 284 -30.33 5.02 9.97
C TYR A 284 -31.75 5.25 9.44
N THR A 285 -32.55 4.18 9.44
CA THR A 285 -33.90 4.18 8.86
C THR A 285 -34.97 3.80 9.90
N GLY A 286 -36.24 3.88 9.52
CA GLY A 286 -37.35 3.47 10.40
C GLY A 286 -37.43 4.31 11.68
N ALA A 287 -37.47 3.64 12.84
CA ALA A 287 -37.58 4.29 14.14
C ALA A 287 -36.34 5.12 14.52
N ASN A 288 -35.20 4.87 13.87
CA ASN A 288 -33.92 5.56 14.16
C ASN A 288 -33.66 6.74 13.20
N ALA A 289 -34.52 6.95 12.21
CA ALA A 289 -34.44 8.11 11.32
C ALA A 289 -34.80 9.42 12.07
N PRO A 290 -34.23 10.58 11.69
CA PRO A 290 -33.31 10.82 10.56
C PRO A 290 -31.82 10.80 10.96
N GLN A 291 -31.45 10.06 12.01
CA GLN A 291 -30.08 10.06 12.53
C GLN A 291 -29.09 9.54 11.49
N ASN A 292 -27.93 10.18 11.40
CA ASN A 292 -26.88 9.83 10.44
C ASN A 292 -25.54 10.44 10.85
N TYR A 293 -24.47 9.99 10.21
CA TYR A 293 -23.18 10.69 10.27
C TYR A 293 -22.35 10.46 9.01
N ASN A 294 -21.35 11.33 8.82
CA ASN A 294 -20.24 11.08 7.92
C ASN A 294 -18.89 11.27 8.61
N LEU A 295 -17.93 10.43 8.24
CA LEU A 295 -16.53 10.50 8.59
C LEU A 295 -15.70 10.69 7.33
N ARG A 296 -14.97 11.79 7.27
CA ARG A 296 -13.98 12.08 6.23
C ARG A 296 -12.59 11.93 6.79
N SER A 297 -11.72 11.22 6.08
CA SER A 297 -10.30 11.07 6.46
C SER A 297 -9.40 11.47 5.30
N TRP A 298 -8.34 12.21 5.61
CA TRP A 298 -7.28 12.59 4.69
C TRP A 298 -5.97 12.04 5.19
N ASN A 299 -5.38 11.10 4.45
CA ASN A 299 -4.12 10.46 4.81
C ASN A 299 -3.09 10.68 3.72
N LYS A 300 -1.84 10.88 4.13
CA LYS A 300 -0.74 11.12 3.21
C LYS A 300 0.54 10.46 3.71
N VAL A 301 1.21 9.72 2.84
CA VAL A 301 2.54 9.16 3.10
C VAL A 301 3.51 9.76 2.11
N ARG A 302 4.57 10.39 2.63
CA ARG A 302 5.67 10.93 1.82
C ARG A 302 7.00 10.51 2.37
N GLY A 303 7.99 10.39 1.51
CA GLY A 303 9.36 10.22 1.97
C GLY A 303 10.25 9.62 0.91
N SER A 304 11.34 9.03 1.38
CA SER A 304 12.38 8.50 0.50
C SER A 304 12.88 7.16 1.00
N GLY A 305 13.48 6.38 0.11
CA GLY A 305 14.14 5.14 0.48
C GLY A 305 15.27 4.78 -0.45
N PHE A 306 16.04 3.76 -0.06
CA PHE A 306 17.10 3.22 -0.89
C PHE A 306 17.19 1.70 -0.79
N ASP A 307 17.74 1.07 -1.83
CA ASP A 307 18.09 -0.35 -1.85
C ASP A 307 19.38 -0.63 -2.62
N LEU A 308 19.90 -1.84 -2.46
CA LEU A 308 20.99 -2.38 -3.27
C LEU A 308 20.53 -3.65 -3.98
N LYS A 309 20.92 -3.81 -5.23
CA LYS A 309 20.58 -4.98 -6.05
C LYS A 309 21.84 -5.56 -6.64
N LEU A 310 21.99 -6.87 -6.53
CA LEU A 310 23.08 -7.63 -7.11
C LEU A 310 22.52 -8.64 -8.09
N GLY A 311 23.12 -8.72 -9.26
CA GLY A 311 22.67 -9.61 -10.33
C GLY A 311 23.84 -10.28 -11.03
N THR A 312 23.61 -11.48 -11.54
CA THR A 312 24.50 -12.18 -12.44
C THR A 312 23.73 -12.83 -13.58
N ILE A 313 24.38 -12.94 -14.74
CA ILE A 313 23.91 -13.73 -15.88
C ILE A 313 25.06 -14.62 -16.34
N ILE A 314 24.77 -15.90 -16.58
CA ILE A 314 25.76 -16.90 -17.00
C ILE A 314 25.27 -17.57 -18.28
N ARG A 315 26.20 -17.77 -19.22
CA ARG A 315 26.03 -18.63 -20.39
C ARG A 315 26.77 -19.95 -20.16
N PRO A 316 26.09 -20.97 -19.62
CA PRO A 316 26.76 -22.19 -19.16
C PRO A 316 27.37 -22.98 -20.31
N PHE A 317 26.74 -23.02 -21.47
CA PHE A 317 27.24 -23.76 -22.64
C PHE A 317 27.80 -22.80 -23.69
N GLU A 318 29.04 -23.05 -24.12
CA GLU A 318 29.79 -22.16 -25.01
C GLU A 318 29.11 -21.92 -26.36
N ASN A 319 28.59 -23.00 -26.96
CA ASN A 319 27.90 -22.96 -28.24
C ASN A 319 26.39 -22.66 -28.12
N SER A 320 25.89 -22.44 -26.90
CA SER A 320 24.47 -22.16 -26.68
C SER A 320 24.22 -20.67 -26.43
N PRO A 321 23.11 -20.12 -26.97
CA PRO A 321 22.63 -18.82 -26.57
C PRO A 321 21.92 -18.83 -25.19
N PHE A 322 21.76 -19.99 -24.55
CA PHE A 322 21.09 -20.13 -23.27
C PHE A 322 21.77 -19.33 -22.15
N ARG A 323 20.94 -18.66 -21.35
CA ARG A 323 21.33 -17.78 -20.25
C ARG A 323 20.54 -18.14 -19.00
N ILE A 324 21.24 -18.16 -17.87
CA ILE A 324 20.66 -18.25 -16.53
C ILE A 324 21.00 -16.96 -15.80
N GLY A 325 20.00 -16.30 -15.23
CA GLY A 325 20.15 -15.12 -14.42
C GLY A 325 19.77 -15.38 -12.97
N LEU A 326 20.54 -14.83 -12.03
CA LEU A 326 20.21 -14.80 -10.61
C LEU A 326 20.33 -13.36 -10.14
N ALA A 327 19.37 -12.89 -9.34
CA ALA A 327 19.48 -11.59 -8.69
C ALA A 327 18.89 -11.62 -7.28
N ILE A 328 19.48 -10.81 -6.41
CA ILE A 328 19.04 -10.58 -5.03
C ILE A 328 18.97 -9.08 -4.78
N HIS A 329 17.86 -8.63 -4.21
CA HIS A 329 17.69 -7.23 -3.82
C HIS A 329 17.56 -7.16 -2.31
N THR A 330 18.27 -6.22 -1.70
CA THR A 330 18.05 -5.89 -0.30
C THR A 330 16.64 -5.35 -0.10
N PRO A 331 16.14 -5.34 1.14
CA PRO A 331 15.06 -4.46 1.52
C PRO A 331 15.28 -3.04 1.01
N THR A 332 14.20 -2.39 0.61
CA THR A 332 14.17 -0.94 0.54
C THR A 332 13.98 -0.41 1.96
N PHE A 333 14.89 0.46 2.38
CA PHE A 333 14.83 1.14 3.67
C PHE A 333 14.23 2.52 3.46
N TYR A 334 12.97 2.69 3.86
CA TYR A 334 12.25 3.95 3.74
C TYR A 334 12.25 4.73 5.04
N ASN A 335 12.39 6.06 4.92
CA ASN A 335 12.04 7.05 5.94
C ASN A 335 10.80 7.79 5.45
N LEU A 336 9.70 7.75 6.20
CA LEU A 336 8.37 8.18 5.77
C LEU A 336 7.69 9.05 6.82
N ASP A 337 6.98 10.06 6.34
CA ASP A 337 6.06 10.88 7.12
C ASP A 337 4.63 10.43 6.80
N TYR A 338 3.87 10.07 7.83
CA TYR A 338 2.42 9.91 7.77
C TYR A 338 1.75 11.20 8.25
N LYS A 339 0.96 11.83 7.39
CA LYS A 339 0.13 12.99 7.75
C LYS A 339 -1.34 12.60 7.71
N THR A 340 -2.09 12.96 8.74
CA THR A 340 -3.52 12.65 8.82
C THR A 340 -4.36 13.78 9.43
N SER A 341 -5.58 13.89 8.94
CA SER A 341 -6.67 14.67 9.53
C SER A 341 -8.00 14.00 9.24
N ALA A 342 -9.00 14.30 10.08
CA ALA A 342 -10.32 13.73 9.96
C ALA A 342 -11.40 14.72 10.36
N ARG A 343 -12.61 14.52 9.83
CA ARG A 343 -13.78 15.30 10.17
C ARG A 343 -15.00 14.40 10.31
N VAL A 344 -15.71 14.55 11.42
CA VAL A 344 -17.02 13.93 11.65
C VAL A 344 -18.09 15.02 11.62
N GLU A 345 -19.20 14.71 10.96
CA GLU A 345 -20.46 15.45 11.08
C GLU A 345 -21.57 14.45 11.37
N SER A 346 -22.41 14.74 12.35
CA SER A 346 -23.45 13.83 12.80
C SER A 346 -24.74 14.56 13.15
N ASP A 347 -25.85 13.89 12.87
CA ASP A 347 -27.19 14.24 13.31
C ASP A 347 -27.65 13.11 14.27
N VAL A 348 -27.70 13.38 15.57
CA VAL A 348 -27.96 12.37 16.60
C VAL A 348 -29.09 12.80 17.52
N LEU A 349 -29.92 11.86 17.97
CA LEU A 349 -30.96 12.11 18.96
C LEU A 349 -30.35 12.46 20.31
N ASN A 350 -30.62 13.67 20.77
CA ASN A 350 -30.39 14.05 22.15
C ASN A 350 -31.45 13.38 23.03
N VAL A 351 -31.01 12.45 23.87
CA VAL A 351 -31.89 11.65 24.73
C VAL A 351 -32.61 12.50 25.80
N GLU A 352 -32.06 13.64 26.19
CA GLU A 352 -32.67 14.56 27.17
C GLU A 352 -33.82 15.35 26.56
N THR A 353 -33.64 15.86 25.32
CA THR A 353 -34.61 16.75 24.68
C THR A 353 -35.54 16.05 23.69
N GLY A 354 -35.19 14.84 23.26
CA GLY A 354 -35.92 14.09 22.23
C GLY A 354 -35.81 14.73 20.84
N LYS A 355 -34.81 15.58 20.61
CA LYS A 355 -34.59 16.29 19.34
C LYS A 355 -33.29 15.82 18.69
N ILE A 356 -33.17 16.04 17.39
CA ILE A 356 -31.93 15.79 16.66
C ILE A 356 -31.02 17.00 16.84
N ASP A 357 -29.84 16.77 17.41
CA ASP A 357 -28.76 17.74 17.52
C ASP A 357 -27.71 17.46 16.45
N GLN A 358 -27.07 18.53 15.97
CA GLN A 358 -26.03 18.46 14.94
C GLN A 358 -24.65 18.72 15.54
N TRP A 359 -23.69 17.87 15.21
CA TRP A 359 -22.31 17.99 15.67
C TRP A 359 -21.36 18.06 14.50
N SER A 360 -20.30 18.85 14.63
CA SER A 360 -19.22 18.93 13.65
C SER A 360 -17.89 19.00 14.38
N VAL A 361 -17.05 18.01 14.14
CA VAL A 361 -15.76 17.84 14.80
C VAL A 361 -14.69 17.70 13.73
N ASP A 362 -13.73 18.62 13.71
CA ASP A 362 -12.59 18.59 12.81
C ASP A 362 -11.31 18.43 13.63
N THR A 363 -10.55 17.36 13.39
CA THR A 363 -9.35 17.08 14.20
C THR A 363 -8.29 18.16 14.04
N ARG A 364 -8.28 18.90 12.93
CA ARG A 364 -7.34 20.01 12.73
C ARG A 364 -7.53 21.10 13.78
N ASP A 365 -8.77 21.41 14.13
CA ASP A 365 -9.10 22.44 15.13
C ASP A 365 -8.78 21.99 16.57
N LYS A 366 -8.49 20.70 16.77
CA LYS A 366 -8.21 20.09 18.07
C LYS A 366 -6.71 19.89 18.32
N LEU A 367 -5.88 20.11 17.30
CA LEU A 367 -4.43 19.90 17.39
C LEU A 367 -3.68 21.21 17.62
N PRO A 368 -2.54 21.16 18.32
CA PRO A 368 -1.64 22.31 18.42
C PRO A 368 -1.25 22.83 17.03
N GLY A 369 -1.57 24.10 16.74
CA GLY A 369 -1.22 24.75 15.48
C GLY A 369 -2.24 24.63 14.35
N ASN A 370 -3.45 24.10 14.60
CA ASN A 370 -4.57 24.07 13.67
C ASN A 370 -4.24 23.42 12.30
N GLY A 371 -3.71 22.20 12.31
CA GLY A 371 -3.20 21.53 11.11
C GLY A 371 -3.27 19.99 11.17
N ASP A 372 -2.64 19.32 10.21
CA ASP A 372 -2.57 17.86 10.16
C ASP A 372 -1.65 17.31 11.26
N MET A 373 -2.00 16.16 11.84
CA MET A 373 -1.08 15.37 12.66
C MET A 373 0.00 14.78 11.75
N VAL A 374 1.26 14.81 12.20
CA VAL A 374 2.40 14.23 11.48
C VAL A 374 3.11 13.22 12.38
N ARG A 375 3.26 11.98 11.90
CA ARG A 375 4.05 10.92 12.54
C ARG A 375 5.10 10.40 11.58
N GLU A 376 6.34 10.38 12.04
CA GLU A 376 7.46 9.81 11.31
C GLU A 376 7.58 8.31 11.60
N PHE A 377 7.85 7.51 10.57
CA PHE A 377 8.14 6.09 10.72
C PHE A 377 9.13 5.61 9.66
N ARG A 378 9.77 4.48 9.95
CA ARG A 378 10.65 3.79 9.00
C ARG A 378 10.04 2.47 8.60
N LEU A 379 10.08 2.19 7.31
CA LEU A 379 9.60 0.95 6.73
C LEU A 379 10.74 0.19 6.06
N GLN A 380 10.88 -1.08 6.42
CA GLN A 380 11.79 -2.01 5.76
C GLN A 380 10.98 -3.06 4.99
N THR A 381 11.14 -3.11 3.68
CA THR A 381 10.46 -4.10 2.82
C THR A 381 11.11 -5.49 2.93
N PRO A 382 10.52 -6.54 2.34
CA PRO A 382 11.16 -7.85 2.25
C PRO A 382 12.40 -7.84 1.35
N TRP A 383 13.24 -8.86 1.52
CA TRP A 383 14.22 -9.25 0.51
C TRP A 383 13.51 -9.74 -0.76
N THR A 384 14.12 -9.50 -1.92
CA THR A 384 13.63 -10.03 -3.21
C THR A 384 14.65 -10.99 -3.78
N TYR A 385 14.19 -12.18 -4.18
CA TYR A 385 15.01 -13.20 -4.83
C TYR A 385 14.47 -13.46 -6.23
N ASN A 386 15.33 -13.48 -7.23
CA ASN A 386 14.93 -13.59 -8.63
C ASN A 386 15.80 -14.60 -9.38
N VAL A 387 15.14 -15.50 -10.12
CA VAL A 387 15.76 -16.47 -11.03
C VAL A 387 15.15 -16.28 -12.41
N SER A 388 16.00 -16.16 -13.43
CA SER A 388 15.56 -15.97 -14.81
C SER A 388 16.28 -16.91 -15.78
N LEU A 389 15.56 -17.29 -16.84
CA LEU A 389 16.05 -18.08 -17.95
C LEU A 389 15.83 -17.32 -19.24
N GLY A 390 16.81 -17.35 -20.13
CA GLY A 390 16.76 -16.70 -21.43
C GLY A 390 17.28 -17.62 -22.52
N TYR A 391 16.59 -17.68 -23.65
CA TYR A 391 17.03 -18.45 -24.81
C TYR A 391 16.72 -17.70 -26.10
N THR A 392 17.64 -17.73 -27.06
CA THR A 392 17.40 -17.13 -28.39
C THR A 392 17.59 -18.18 -29.48
N ILE A 393 16.66 -18.25 -30.43
CA ILE A 393 16.72 -19.19 -31.55
C ILE A 393 17.06 -18.40 -32.81
N GLY A 394 18.28 -18.63 -33.32
CA GLY A 394 18.86 -17.84 -34.39
C GLY A 394 18.87 -16.35 -34.05
N THR A 395 18.54 -15.51 -35.03
CA THR A 395 18.44 -14.06 -34.86
C THR A 395 17.01 -13.57 -34.61
N SER A 396 16.03 -14.46 -34.70
CA SER A 396 14.62 -14.08 -34.91
C SER A 396 13.71 -14.36 -33.73
N LEU A 397 14.06 -15.25 -32.79
CA LEU A 397 13.19 -15.56 -31.66
C LEU A 397 13.97 -15.45 -30.34
N ALA A 398 13.36 -14.83 -29.33
CA ALA A 398 13.85 -14.80 -27.96
C ALA A 398 12.73 -15.20 -26.99
N LEU A 399 13.07 -16.03 -26.01
CA LEU A 399 12.19 -16.55 -24.99
C LEU A 399 12.76 -16.18 -23.62
N GLY A 400 11.90 -15.70 -22.73
CA GLY A 400 12.23 -15.33 -21.37
C GLY A 400 11.26 -15.97 -20.38
N ALA A 401 11.80 -16.48 -19.29
CA ALA A 401 11.03 -16.94 -18.14
C ALA A 401 11.70 -16.44 -16.85
N GLU A 402 10.91 -16.02 -15.87
CA GLU A 402 11.43 -15.44 -14.64
C GLU A 402 10.51 -15.76 -13.47
N TYR A 403 11.11 -16.07 -12.33
CA TYR A 403 10.44 -16.32 -11.07
C TYR A 403 11.07 -15.42 -9.99
N GLU A 404 10.21 -14.71 -9.27
CA GLU A 404 10.59 -13.77 -8.21
C GLU A 404 9.80 -14.07 -6.93
N TYR A 405 10.47 -14.01 -5.79
CA TYR A 405 9.90 -14.31 -4.49
C TYR A 405 10.22 -13.21 -3.47
N GLN A 406 9.20 -12.84 -2.68
CA GLN A 406 9.26 -11.89 -1.56
C GLN A 406 8.43 -12.41 -0.39
N ASP A 407 8.96 -12.41 0.82
CA ASP A 407 8.18 -12.76 2.03
C ASP A 407 7.65 -11.51 2.74
N TYR A 408 6.41 -11.12 2.44
CA TYR A 408 5.80 -9.90 3.01
C TYR A 408 5.65 -9.95 4.53
N SER A 409 5.59 -11.14 5.14
CA SER A 409 5.53 -11.29 6.60
C SER A 409 6.80 -10.79 7.31
N THR A 410 7.91 -10.66 6.58
CA THR A 410 9.22 -10.24 7.12
C THR A 410 9.43 -8.73 7.17
N MET A 411 8.45 -7.94 6.69
CA MET A 411 8.49 -6.48 6.76
C MET A 411 8.72 -5.98 8.18
N LYS A 412 9.26 -4.76 8.34
CA LYS A 412 9.48 -4.18 9.68
C LYS A 412 9.10 -2.71 9.72
N PHE A 413 8.34 -2.36 10.74
CA PHE A 413 8.10 -0.98 11.14
C PHE A 413 9.05 -0.61 12.27
N ARG A 414 9.58 0.62 12.22
CA ARG A 414 10.47 1.16 13.24
C ARG A 414 10.17 2.64 13.43
N GLY A 415 10.43 3.13 14.63
CA GLY A 415 10.36 4.55 14.93
C GLY A 415 11.52 5.34 14.35
N PRO A 416 11.47 6.68 14.49
CA PRO A 416 12.53 7.58 14.01
C PRO A 416 13.89 7.28 14.66
N THR A 417 13.89 6.74 15.89
CA THR A 417 15.09 6.27 16.59
C THR A 417 15.67 4.97 16.00
N GLY A 418 14.93 4.27 15.15
CA GLY A 418 15.27 2.97 14.59
C GLY A 418 14.86 1.78 15.46
N SER A 419 14.22 2.01 16.60
CA SER A 419 13.67 0.96 17.47
C SER A 419 12.35 0.40 16.91
N SER A 420 12.11 -0.90 17.11
CA SER A 420 10.81 -1.53 16.83
C SER A 420 9.82 -1.45 17.99
N SER A 421 10.25 -0.99 19.17
CA SER A 421 9.39 -0.92 20.37
C SER A 421 8.17 -0.03 20.18
N GLU A 422 8.34 1.11 19.51
CA GLU A 422 7.29 2.08 19.19
C GLU A 422 6.20 1.49 18.26
N PHE A 423 6.54 0.45 17.49
CA PHE A 423 5.68 -0.19 16.48
C PHE A 423 5.44 -1.67 16.78
N THR A 424 5.32 -2.03 18.05
CA THR A 424 5.15 -3.43 18.48
C THR A 424 3.86 -4.03 17.91
N PHE A 425 2.79 -3.23 17.83
CA PHE A 425 1.49 -3.67 17.30
C PHE A 425 1.50 -3.90 15.79
N GLU A 426 2.01 -2.96 15.00
CA GLU A 426 2.11 -3.13 13.54
C GLU A 426 2.96 -4.35 13.20
N ASN A 427 4.03 -4.54 13.96
CA ASN A 427 4.90 -5.71 13.81
C ASN A 427 4.24 -7.02 14.31
N SER A 428 3.20 -7.00 15.14
CA SER A 428 2.49 -8.23 15.53
C SER A 428 1.48 -8.69 14.48
N THR A 429 0.98 -7.78 13.63
CA THR A 429 -0.01 -8.08 12.57
C THR A 429 0.59 -8.62 11.26
N ARG A 430 1.92 -8.57 11.08
CA ARG A 430 2.61 -9.03 9.87
C ARG A 430 2.33 -10.49 9.45
N PRO A 431 2.09 -11.46 10.35
CA PRO A 431 1.71 -12.82 9.96
C PRO A 431 0.39 -12.91 9.18
N MET A 432 -0.40 -11.85 9.08
CA MET A 432 -1.56 -11.77 8.16
C MET A 432 -1.13 -11.74 6.67
N MET A 433 0.13 -11.41 6.39
CA MET A 433 0.73 -11.44 5.06
C MET A 433 1.48 -12.75 4.81
N LYS A 434 1.64 -13.13 3.55
CA LYS A 434 2.33 -14.35 3.13
C LYS A 434 3.44 -14.10 2.11
N GLY A 435 4.17 -15.16 1.77
CA GLY A 435 5.11 -15.17 0.65
C GLY A 435 4.41 -14.91 -0.69
N VAL A 436 4.90 -13.93 -1.42
CA VAL A 436 4.41 -13.54 -2.76
C VAL A 436 5.33 -14.11 -3.83
N ASN A 437 4.69 -14.75 -4.80
CA ASN A 437 5.32 -15.39 -5.93
C ASN A 437 4.94 -14.63 -7.20
N THR A 438 5.94 -14.23 -7.97
CA THR A 438 5.75 -13.56 -9.26
C THR A 438 6.36 -14.42 -10.37
N LEU A 439 5.55 -14.78 -11.36
CA LEU A 439 5.97 -15.52 -12.56
C LEU A 439 5.85 -14.61 -13.78
N ARG A 440 6.90 -14.53 -14.60
CA ARG A 440 6.91 -13.76 -15.84
C ARG A 440 7.33 -14.68 -17.00
N LEU A 441 6.58 -14.63 -18.09
CA LEU A 441 6.89 -15.33 -19.34
C LEU A 441 6.83 -14.33 -20.49
N GLY A 442 7.78 -14.42 -21.42
CA GLY A 442 7.88 -13.49 -22.54
C GLY A 442 8.44 -14.13 -23.80
N LEU A 443 7.97 -13.64 -24.94
CA LEU A 443 8.38 -14.05 -26.28
C LEU A 443 8.55 -12.82 -27.17
N GLU A 444 9.70 -12.71 -27.85
CA GLU A 444 9.99 -11.73 -28.89
C GLU A 444 10.28 -12.45 -30.21
N TYR A 445 9.49 -12.18 -31.25
CA TYR A 445 9.68 -12.73 -32.59
C TYR A 445 9.90 -11.62 -33.61
N LYS A 446 11.04 -11.64 -34.30
CA LYS A 446 11.36 -10.72 -35.40
C LYS A 446 10.81 -11.27 -36.69
N VAL A 447 9.76 -10.61 -37.19
CA VAL A 447 9.14 -10.94 -38.48
C VAL A 447 10.11 -10.61 -39.62
N ILE A 448 10.80 -9.48 -39.50
CA ILE A 448 11.96 -9.08 -40.31
C ILE A 448 12.99 -8.43 -39.37
N PRO A 449 14.27 -8.27 -39.76
CA PRO A 449 15.30 -7.77 -38.84
C PRO A 449 14.96 -6.45 -38.13
N GLN A 450 14.17 -5.59 -38.78
CA GLN A 450 13.74 -4.29 -38.28
C GLN A 450 12.47 -4.34 -37.42
N PHE A 451 11.63 -5.38 -37.52
CA PHE A 451 10.34 -5.44 -36.82
C PHE A 451 10.21 -6.67 -35.93
N ALA A 452 9.87 -6.43 -34.67
CA ALA A 452 9.63 -7.46 -33.68
C ALA A 452 8.20 -7.39 -33.15
N LEU A 453 7.56 -8.56 -33.01
CA LEU A 453 6.33 -8.75 -32.27
C LEU A 453 6.66 -9.37 -30.91
N ARG A 454 5.92 -8.98 -29.88
CA ARG A 454 6.13 -9.44 -28.52
C ARG A 454 4.82 -9.82 -27.85
N ALA A 455 4.90 -10.84 -27.02
CA ALA A 455 3.83 -11.23 -26.14
C ALA A 455 4.42 -11.64 -24.78
N GLY A 456 3.69 -11.35 -23.72
CA GLY A 456 4.11 -11.73 -22.38
C GLY A 456 2.97 -11.83 -21.39
N TYR A 457 3.21 -12.61 -20.34
CA TYR A 457 2.30 -12.81 -19.22
C TYR A 457 3.06 -12.62 -17.91
N ASN A 458 2.45 -11.91 -16.98
CA ASN A 458 3.00 -11.69 -15.65
C ASN A 458 1.91 -11.93 -14.60
N TYR A 459 2.19 -12.84 -13.69
CA TYR A 459 1.30 -13.26 -12.62
C TYR A 459 1.96 -12.97 -11.28
N THR A 460 1.23 -12.35 -10.35
CA THR A 460 1.66 -12.12 -8.97
C THR A 460 0.62 -12.68 -8.01
N SER A 461 1.01 -13.51 -7.06
CA SER A 461 0.08 -14.09 -6.07
C SER A 461 -0.41 -13.02 -5.07
N ALA A 462 -1.53 -13.32 -4.39
CA ALA A 462 -2.06 -12.48 -3.32
C ALA A 462 -1.04 -12.24 -2.19
N ILE A 463 -1.10 -11.08 -1.53
CA ILE A 463 -0.23 -10.68 -0.41
C ILE A 463 -0.76 -11.18 0.93
N PHE A 464 -2.08 -11.18 1.13
CA PHE A 464 -2.72 -11.48 2.41
C PHE A 464 -3.29 -12.91 2.46
N HIS A 465 -3.44 -13.43 3.67
CA HIS A 465 -4.35 -14.54 3.96
C HIS A 465 -5.82 -14.09 3.73
N GLY A 466 -6.72 -15.03 3.44
CA GLY A 466 -8.09 -14.69 3.04
C GLY A 466 -8.93 -14.07 4.15
N ASP A 467 -8.60 -14.43 5.40
CA ASP A 467 -9.17 -14.01 6.66
C ASP A 467 -8.44 -12.80 7.29
N ALA A 468 -7.46 -12.22 6.60
CA ALA A 468 -6.79 -11.01 7.07
C ALA A 468 -7.76 -9.82 7.16
N PHE A 469 -7.56 -8.95 8.14
CA PHE A 469 -8.36 -7.74 8.33
C PHE A 469 -7.50 -6.58 8.81
N LYS A 470 -7.94 -5.35 8.56
CA LYS A 470 -7.25 -4.15 9.05
C LYS A 470 -7.58 -3.93 10.52
N ASP A 471 -6.62 -4.29 11.35
CA ASP A 471 -6.70 -4.04 12.79
C ASP A 471 -6.16 -2.65 13.13
N LEU A 472 -6.93 -1.89 13.91
CA LEU A 472 -6.53 -0.59 14.43
C LEU A 472 -6.42 -0.72 15.96
N PRO A 473 -5.24 -0.44 16.56
CA PRO A 473 -5.11 -0.45 18.00
C PRO A 473 -5.91 0.69 18.63
N TYR A 474 -6.26 0.57 19.92
CA TYR A 474 -7.07 1.56 20.64
C TYR A 474 -6.44 2.96 20.72
N TYR A 475 -5.14 3.09 20.44
CA TYR A 475 -4.37 4.34 20.38
C TYR A 475 -4.04 4.79 18.93
N SER A 476 -4.71 4.23 17.92
CA SER A 476 -4.44 4.58 16.52
C SER A 476 -4.95 5.97 16.17
N ILE A 477 -4.13 6.75 15.48
CA ILE A 477 -4.58 8.02 14.88
C ILE A 477 -5.24 7.82 13.50
N GLN A 478 -5.24 6.60 12.95
CA GLN A 478 -5.92 6.33 11.68
C GLN A 478 -7.44 6.28 11.89
N THR A 479 -8.17 6.97 11.03
CA THR A 479 -9.64 6.98 11.02
C THR A 479 -10.24 6.35 9.75
N ASP A 480 -9.42 6.03 8.75
CA ASP A 480 -9.85 5.24 7.61
C ASP A 480 -9.85 3.75 7.97
N THR A 481 -11.04 3.19 8.20
CA THR A 481 -11.18 1.80 8.68
C THR A 481 -11.19 0.76 7.57
N ASP A 482 -11.23 1.19 6.31
CA ASP A 482 -11.43 0.30 5.17
C ASP A 482 -10.16 -0.50 4.80
N TRP A 483 -10.36 -1.70 4.27
CA TRP A 483 -9.31 -2.51 3.68
C TRP A 483 -9.81 -3.40 2.54
N ALA A 484 -8.87 -3.93 1.77
CA ALA A 484 -9.15 -4.88 0.72
C ALA A 484 -8.11 -5.98 0.67
N ASN A 485 -8.58 -7.23 0.70
CA ASN A 485 -7.73 -8.40 0.50
C ASN A 485 -7.61 -8.66 -1.00
N THR A 486 -6.49 -8.20 -1.58
CA THR A 486 -6.19 -8.41 -3.00
C THR A 486 -5.95 -9.88 -3.32
N LYS A 487 -6.58 -10.37 -4.38
CA LYS A 487 -6.30 -11.68 -4.98
C LYS A 487 -5.10 -11.57 -5.93
N ALA A 488 -4.83 -12.63 -6.67
CA ALA A 488 -3.74 -12.62 -7.63
C ALA A 488 -3.95 -11.57 -8.73
N LEU A 489 -2.84 -10.97 -9.16
CA LEU A 489 -2.76 -10.01 -10.26
C LEU A 489 -2.28 -10.70 -11.53
N SER A 490 -3.01 -10.50 -12.62
CA SER A 490 -2.62 -10.97 -13.95
C SER A 490 -2.41 -9.78 -14.89
N ASN A 491 -1.27 -9.79 -15.58
CA ASN A 491 -0.91 -8.84 -16.61
C ASN A 491 -0.74 -9.58 -17.94
N TYR A 492 -1.49 -9.15 -18.95
CA TYR A 492 -1.40 -9.64 -20.33
C TYR A 492 -0.79 -8.55 -21.19
N THR A 493 0.23 -8.89 -21.97
CA THR A 493 1.02 -7.88 -22.70
C THR A 493 1.23 -8.29 -24.14
N LEU A 494 1.15 -7.29 -25.02
CA LEU A 494 1.47 -7.38 -26.44
C LEU A 494 2.36 -6.20 -26.79
N GLY A 495 3.29 -6.39 -27.73
CA GLY A 495 4.15 -5.32 -28.18
C GLY A 495 4.58 -5.45 -29.63
N ILE A 496 4.92 -4.30 -30.22
CA ILE A 496 5.57 -4.19 -31.51
C ILE A 496 6.78 -3.27 -31.38
N GLY A 497 7.88 -3.63 -32.02
CA GLY A 497 9.11 -2.87 -32.02
C GLY A 497 9.62 -2.65 -33.43
N TYR A 498 10.07 -1.44 -33.71
CA TYR A 498 10.86 -1.08 -34.88
C TYR A 498 12.29 -0.77 -34.45
N ARG A 499 13.28 -1.31 -35.18
CA ARG A 499 14.70 -1.10 -34.93
C ARG A 499 15.42 -0.73 -36.23
N GLY A 500 15.89 0.51 -36.30
CA GLY A 500 16.88 0.98 -37.26
C GLY A 500 18.31 0.82 -36.77
N SER A 501 19.26 1.44 -37.47
CA SER A 501 20.69 1.42 -37.09
C SER A 501 20.98 2.28 -35.86
N VAL A 502 20.45 3.51 -35.84
CA VAL A 502 20.64 4.49 -34.76
C VAL A 502 19.37 4.61 -33.91
N PHE A 503 18.21 4.65 -34.54
CA PHE A 503 16.93 4.90 -33.87
C PHE A 503 16.09 3.63 -33.73
N TYR A 504 15.34 3.52 -32.64
CA TYR A 504 14.30 2.51 -32.47
C TYR A 504 13.05 3.09 -31.78
N ALA A 505 11.92 2.44 -32.02
CA ALA A 505 10.65 2.77 -31.40
C ALA A 505 9.91 1.49 -31.01
N ASP A 506 9.33 1.45 -29.82
CA ASP A 506 8.55 0.31 -29.34
C ASP A 506 7.19 0.80 -28.84
N LEU A 507 6.14 0.03 -29.12
CA LEU A 507 4.80 0.23 -28.61
C LEU A 507 4.36 -1.05 -27.88
N ALA A 508 3.76 -0.91 -26.71
CA ALA A 508 3.20 -2.02 -25.95
C ALA A 508 1.81 -1.71 -25.44
N TYR A 509 0.97 -2.73 -25.41
CA TYR A 509 -0.29 -2.74 -24.70
C TYR A 509 -0.18 -3.69 -23.52
N LYS A 510 -0.63 -3.24 -22.34
CA LYS A 510 -0.72 -4.02 -21.11
C LYS A 510 -2.14 -3.96 -20.60
N PHE A 511 -2.73 -5.12 -20.35
CA PHE A 511 -3.98 -5.26 -19.61
C PHE A 511 -3.71 -5.92 -18.27
N SER A 512 -3.90 -5.16 -17.19
CA SER A 512 -3.79 -5.64 -15.81
C SER A 512 -5.19 -5.89 -15.25
N THR A 513 -5.38 -7.00 -14.54
CA THR A 513 -6.64 -7.31 -13.84
C THR A 513 -6.38 -8.04 -12.54
N TYR A 514 -7.11 -7.66 -11.49
CA TYR A 514 -7.14 -8.37 -10.23
C TYR A 514 -8.48 -8.16 -9.53
N ASN A 515 -8.86 -9.13 -8.72
CA ASN A 515 -10.01 -9.03 -7.84
C ASN A 515 -9.55 -8.75 -6.40
N GLU A 516 -10.41 -8.15 -5.60
CA GLU A 516 -10.20 -7.97 -4.17
C GLU A 516 -11.53 -8.08 -3.42
N ASP A 517 -11.44 -8.50 -2.17
CA ASP A 517 -12.56 -8.54 -1.24
C ASP A 517 -12.43 -7.33 -0.32
N PHE A 518 -13.34 -6.37 -0.45
CA PHE A 518 -13.32 -5.08 0.26
C PHE A 518 -14.29 -5.08 1.44
N TYR A 519 -13.86 -4.42 2.51
CA TYR A 519 -14.63 -4.19 3.73
C TYR A 519 -14.46 -2.73 4.20
N PRO A 520 -15.55 -2.06 4.60
CA PRO A 520 -15.49 -0.66 5.04
C PRO A 520 -14.96 -0.52 6.47
N PHE A 521 -15.17 -1.51 7.34
CA PHE A 521 -14.75 -1.53 8.74
C PHE A 521 -14.87 -2.96 9.32
N VAL A 522 -14.35 -3.15 10.53
CA VAL A 522 -14.42 -4.41 11.28
C VAL A 522 -14.97 -4.14 12.67
N ASN A 523 -15.86 -5.00 13.16
CA ASN A 523 -16.26 -5.03 14.56
C ASN A 523 -15.66 -6.28 15.23
N LYS A 524 -15.22 -6.16 16.47
CA LYS A 524 -14.74 -7.31 17.23
C LYS A 524 -15.41 -7.37 18.59
N TYR A 525 -15.73 -8.58 19.01
CA TYR A 525 -16.35 -8.84 20.30
C TYR A 525 -15.70 -10.05 20.93
N GLU A 526 -15.65 -10.06 22.26
CA GLU A 526 -15.22 -11.24 23.00
C GLU A 526 -16.41 -12.16 23.24
N GLU A 527 -16.29 -13.40 22.78
CA GLU A 527 -17.28 -14.45 23.00
C GLU A 527 -16.54 -15.70 23.48
N ASN A 528 -16.91 -16.24 24.65
CA ASN A 528 -16.31 -17.44 25.23
C ASN A 528 -14.76 -17.40 25.35
N ASN A 529 -14.19 -16.27 25.76
CA ASN A 529 -12.73 -16.02 25.83
C ASN A 529 -12.01 -16.12 24.47
N ALA A 530 -12.74 -16.01 23.35
CA ALA A 530 -12.20 -15.87 22.01
C ALA A 530 -12.66 -14.55 21.38
N THR A 531 -11.80 -13.91 20.61
CA THR A 531 -12.18 -12.72 19.84
C THR A 531 -12.89 -13.17 18.56
N THR A 532 -14.18 -12.84 18.45
CA THR A 532 -14.96 -13.01 17.23
C THR A 532 -14.84 -11.75 16.39
N VAL A 533 -14.56 -11.93 15.10
CA VAL A 533 -14.47 -10.84 14.11
C VAL A 533 -15.74 -10.82 13.28
N LEU A 534 -16.45 -9.70 13.29
CA LEU A 534 -17.63 -9.46 12.48
C LEU A 534 -17.33 -8.36 11.46
N THR A 535 -17.71 -8.59 10.21
CA THR A 535 -17.62 -7.59 9.15
C THR A 535 -18.96 -7.45 8.45
N PRO A 536 -19.24 -6.30 7.83
CA PRO A 536 -20.31 -6.21 6.85
C PRO A 536 -20.09 -7.22 5.72
N GLU A 537 -21.16 -7.51 4.99
CA GLU A 537 -21.08 -8.33 3.79
C GLU A 537 -19.93 -7.91 2.87
N THR A 538 -19.33 -8.88 2.18
CA THR A 538 -18.12 -8.57 1.42
C THR A 538 -18.47 -7.81 0.14
N THR A 539 -17.84 -6.66 -0.09
CA THR A 539 -17.92 -5.99 -1.40
C THR A 539 -16.91 -6.64 -2.35
N LYS A 540 -17.41 -7.24 -3.44
CA LYS A 540 -16.54 -7.84 -4.47
C LYS A 540 -16.10 -6.75 -5.43
N VAL A 541 -14.78 -6.55 -5.54
CA VAL A 541 -14.23 -5.51 -6.42
C VAL A 541 -13.34 -6.13 -7.48
N THR A 542 -13.53 -5.71 -8.73
CA THR A 542 -12.68 -6.03 -9.87
C THR A 542 -11.98 -4.75 -10.32
N ASN A 543 -10.66 -4.77 -10.33
CA ASN A 543 -9.83 -3.66 -10.78
C ASN A 543 -9.18 -4.03 -12.10
N THR A 544 -9.23 -3.11 -13.06
CA THR A 544 -8.62 -3.27 -14.38
C THR A 544 -7.79 -2.04 -14.74
N ARG A 545 -6.73 -2.26 -15.54
CA ARG A 545 -5.95 -1.18 -16.12
C ARG A 545 -5.52 -1.56 -17.53
N SER A 546 -6.01 -0.82 -18.50
CA SER A 546 -5.53 -0.87 -19.89
C SER A 546 -4.50 0.23 -20.07
N GLN A 547 -3.26 -0.12 -20.40
CA GLN A 547 -2.17 0.82 -20.62
C GLN A 547 -1.56 0.64 -22.00
N VAL A 548 -1.41 1.73 -22.73
CA VAL A 548 -0.55 1.80 -23.92
C VAL A 548 0.73 2.52 -23.53
N LEU A 549 1.88 1.93 -23.83
CA LEU A 549 3.20 2.50 -23.60
C LEU A 549 3.94 2.65 -24.92
N PHE A 550 4.63 3.77 -25.08
CA PHE A 550 5.44 4.08 -26.24
C PHE A 550 6.86 4.43 -25.78
N THR A 551 7.87 3.88 -26.44
CA THR A 551 9.29 4.12 -26.15
C THR A 551 10.01 4.57 -27.40
N LEU A 552 10.84 5.58 -27.26
CA LEU A 552 11.79 6.03 -28.27
C LEU A 552 13.20 5.85 -27.73
N GLY A 553 14.12 5.41 -28.58
CA GLY A 553 15.51 5.36 -28.20
C GLY A 553 16.51 5.54 -29.33
N LEU A 554 17.74 5.85 -28.94
CA LEU A 554 18.86 6.20 -29.80
C LEU A 554 20.12 5.46 -29.34
N ARG A 555 20.82 4.84 -30.28
CA ARG A 555 22.08 4.12 -30.08
C ARG A 555 23.21 4.84 -30.79
N PHE A 556 24.34 5.00 -30.11
CA PHE A 556 25.51 5.71 -30.63
C PHE A 556 26.83 5.21 -30.05
#